data_AF-C2KM27-F1
#
_entry.id   AF-C2KM27-F1
#
_cell.length_a   1.000
_cell.length_b   1.000
_cell.length_c   1.000
_cell.angle_alpha   90.00
_cell.angle_beta   90.00
_cell.angle_gamma   90.00
#
_symmetry.space_group_name_H-M   'P 1'
#
loop_
_entity.id
_entity.type
_entity.pdbx_description
1 polymer ?
#
loop_
_entity_poly.entity_id
_entity_poly.type
_entity_poly.pdbx_seq_one_letter_code
_entity_poly.pdbx_strand_id
1 'polypeptide(L)'
;MTELLLQFAQNIGYFLILPIIIAWSISFLSSLLSQWLTIQTSYTITAILSFFGVVIHELSHLIVAIIFRHHITEFRLWQISDDGVLGYVNREYNPSSFYQKLGNIFISIAPIVGVTAAICSLMKFIWVPGL
;
A
#
# COMPACT_ATOMS: atom_id res chain seq x y z
N MET A 1 14.04 0.36 -38.27
CA MET A 1 14.78 0.45 -36.99
C MET A 1 14.24 1.57 -36.11
N THR A 2 13.99 2.77 -36.64
CA THR A 2 13.42 3.91 -35.92
C THR A 2 12.01 3.67 -35.36
N GLU A 3 11.09 3.08 -36.14
CA GLU A 3 9.72 2.75 -35.70
C GLU A 3 9.69 1.75 -34.53
N LEU A 4 10.55 0.72 -34.60
CA LEU A 4 10.67 -0.28 -33.53
C LEU A 4 11.18 0.37 -32.23
N LEU A 5 12.22 1.21 -32.31
CA LEU A 5 12.75 1.95 -31.16
C LEU A 5 11.71 2.89 -30.56
N LEU A 6 10.88 3.52 -31.39
CA LEU A 6 9.80 4.40 -30.93
C LEU A 6 8.71 3.62 -30.19
N GLN A 7 8.28 2.47 -30.71
CA GLN A 7 7.31 1.60 -30.04
C GLN A 7 7.84 1.07 -28.70
N PHE A 8 9.12 0.67 -28.64
CA PHE A 8 9.76 0.27 -27.39
C PHE A 8 9.78 1.41 -26.37
N ALA A 9 10.15 2.63 -26.79
CA ALA A 9 10.15 3.80 -25.92
C ALA A 9 8.74 4.13 -25.40
N GLN A 10 7.71 4.08 -26.25
CA GLN A 10 6.32 4.31 -25.87
C GLN A 10 5.82 3.28 -24.86
N ASN A 11 6.09 2.00 -25.08
CA ASN A 11 5.69 0.93 -24.17
C ASN A 11 6.33 1.07 -22.79
N ILE A 12 7.62 1.44 -22.73
CA ILE A 12 8.31 1.75 -21.47
C ILE A 12 7.66 2.96 -20.78
N GLY A 13 7.32 3.99 -21.55
CA GLY A 13 6.61 5.17 -21.06
C GLY A 13 5.27 4.81 -20.41
N TYR A 14 4.43 4.03 -21.10
CA TYR A 14 3.16 3.57 -20.55
C TYR A 14 3.34 2.71 -19.30
N PHE A 15 4.30 1.79 -19.30
CA PHE A 15 4.56 0.90 -18.16
C PHE A 15 4.96 1.67 -16.89
N LEU A 16 5.69 2.78 -17.01
CA LEU A 16 6.13 3.58 -15.86
C LEU A 16 5.10 4.64 -15.45
N ILE A 17 4.51 5.34 -16.42
CA ILE A 17 3.65 6.50 -16.16
C ILE A 17 2.24 6.07 -15.71
N LEU A 18 1.67 5.04 -16.35
CA LEU A 18 0.29 4.63 -16.11
C LEU A 18 0.04 4.19 -14.65
N PRO A 19 0.87 3.34 -14.01
CA PRO A 19 0.65 2.96 -12.62
C PRO A 19 0.75 4.14 -11.65
N ILE A 20 1.63 5.10 -11.92
CA ILE A 20 1.77 6.32 -11.11
C ILE A 20 0.50 7.17 -11.21
N ILE A 21 -0.03 7.37 -12.41
CA ILE A 21 -1.28 8.11 -12.62
C ILE A 21 -2.43 7.39 -11.92
N ILE A 22 -2.56 6.07 -12.08
CA ILE A 22 -3.63 5.29 -11.43
C ILE A 22 -3.53 5.39 -9.91
N ALA A 23 -2.33 5.18 -9.34
CA ALA A 23 -2.12 5.28 -7.89
C ALA A 23 -2.42 6.69 -7.36
N TRP A 24 -2.01 7.73 -8.10
CA TRP A 24 -2.35 9.11 -7.78
C TRP A 24 -3.85 9.37 -7.85
N SER A 25 -4.54 8.91 -8.89
CA SER A 25 -5.99 9.06 -9.04
C SER A 25 -6.77 8.35 -7.94
N ILE A 26 -6.38 7.12 -7.57
CA ILE A 26 -6.99 6.39 -6.46
C ILE A 26 -6.76 7.14 -5.15
N SER A 27 -5.55 7.62 -4.90
CA SER A 27 -5.21 8.38 -3.68
C SER A 27 -5.99 9.69 -3.61
N PHE A 28 -6.09 10.41 -4.72
CA PHE A 28 -6.87 11.64 -4.84
C PHE A 28 -8.34 11.38 -4.53
N LEU A 29 -8.98 10.42 -5.22
CA LEU A 29 -10.38 10.10 -5.01
C LEU A 29 -10.66 9.59 -3.58
N SER A 30 -9.78 8.75 -3.04
CA SER A 30 -9.87 8.24 -1.67
C SER A 30 -9.77 9.39 -0.65
N SER A 31 -8.90 10.37 -0.89
CA SER A 31 -8.78 11.53 -0.01
C SER A 31 -10.01 12.42 -0.05
N LEU A 32 -10.59 12.65 -1.24
CA LEU A 32 -11.86 13.39 -1.39
C LEU A 32 -13.00 12.70 -0.66
N LEU A 33 -13.13 11.38 -0.84
CA LEU A 33 -14.17 10.59 -0.19
C LEU A 33 -14.00 10.61 1.34
N SER A 34 -12.77 10.45 1.83
CA SER A 34 -12.48 10.45 3.27
C SER A 34 -12.76 11.80 3.92
N GLN A 35 -12.43 12.89 3.24
CA GLN A 35 -12.76 14.25 3.70
C GLN A 35 -14.27 14.46 3.73
N TRP A 36 -14.96 14.09 2.64
CA TRP A 36 -16.41 14.21 2.56
C TRP A 36 -17.13 13.40 3.65
N LEU A 37 -16.73 12.13 3.85
CA LEU A 37 -17.27 11.29 4.93
C LEU A 37 -17.02 11.90 6.32
N THR A 38 -15.82 12.44 6.55
CA THR A 38 -15.45 13.05 7.83
C THR A 38 -16.27 14.30 8.13
N ILE A 39 -16.56 15.13 7.12
CA ILE A 39 -17.40 16.33 7.26
C ILE A 39 -18.86 15.97 7.55
N GLN A 40 -19.38 14.91 6.92
CA GLN A 40 -20.77 14.47 7.11
C GLN A 40 -20.98 13.67 8.39
N THR A 41 -19.95 13.00 8.89
CA THR A 41 -20.05 12.08 10.03
C THR A 41 -19.04 12.45 11.12
N SER A 42 -17.92 11.74 11.22
CA SER A 42 -16.80 12.06 12.10
C SER A 42 -15.54 11.35 11.61
N TYR A 43 -14.38 11.80 12.07
CA TYR A 43 -13.11 11.12 11.82
C TYR A 43 -13.11 9.67 12.34
N THR A 44 -13.74 9.42 13.49
CA THR A 44 -13.82 8.09 14.10
C THR A 44 -14.52 7.09 13.18
N ILE A 45 -15.62 7.49 12.53
CA ILE A 45 -16.34 6.62 11.60
C ILE A 45 -15.50 6.31 10.36
N THR A 46 -14.84 7.33 9.79
CA THR A 46 -13.90 7.15 8.68
C THR A 46 -12.74 6.20 9.04
N ALA A 47 -12.21 6.32 10.26
CA ALA A 47 -11.15 5.45 10.79
C ALA A 47 -11.60 3.98 10.95
N ILE A 48 -12.84 3.77 11.41
CA ILE A 48 -13.42 2.42 11.56
C ILE A 48 -13.68 1.80 10.18
N LEU A 49 -14.21 2.55 9.22
CA LEU A 49 -14.47 2.04 7.87
C LEU A 49 -13.18 1.67 7.13
N SER A 50 -12.09 2.40 7.37
CA SER A 50 -10.77 2.13 6.78
C SER A 50 -9.99 1.01 7.47
N PHE A 51 -10.51 0.45 8.57
CA PHE A 51 -9.84 -0.54 9.43
C PHE A 51 -9.11 -1.64 8.66
N PHE A 52 -9.82 -2.41 7.83
CA PHE A 52 -9.22 -3.54 7.12
C PHE A 52 -8.13 -3.10 6.15
N GLY A 53 -8.33 -1.98 5.46
CA GLY A 53 -7.34 -1.44 4.53
C GLY A 53 -6.05 -1.05 5.25
N VAL A 54 -6.16 -0.32 6.36
CA VAL A 54 -5.00 0.14 7.15
C VAL A 54 -4.28 -1.03 7.80
N VAL A 55 -5.00 -1.98 8.40
CA VAL A 55 -4.39 -3.18 9.00
C VAL A 55 -3.59 -3.96 7.97
N ILE A 56 -4.15 -4.22 6.79
CA ILE A 56 -3.45 -4.93 5.71
C ILE A 56 -2.26 -4.10 5.20
N HIS A 57 -2.41 -2.77 5.11
CA HIS A 57 -1.34 -1.87 4.68
C HIS A 57 -0.12 -1.97 5.60
N GLU A 58 -0.31 -1.75 6.90
CA GLU A 58 0.78 -1.78 7.88
C GLU A 58 1.34 -3.19 8.09
N LEU A 59 0.48 -4.21 8.04
CA LEU A 59 0.92 -5.61 8.12
C LEU A 59 1.82 -5.97 6.94
N SER A 60 1.54 -5.44 5.74
CA SER A 60 2.37 -5.67 4.56
C SER A 60 3.77 -5.07 4.74
N HIS A 61 3.85 -3.85 5.28
CA HIS A 61 5.14 -3.25 5.65
C HIS A 61 5.88 -4.11 6.66
N LEU A 62 5.18 -4.59 7.70
CA LEU A 62 5.74 -5.40 8.77
C LEU A 62 6.31 -6.73 8.26
N ILE A 63 5.53 -7.48 7.46
CA ILE A 63 5.95 -8.77 6.91
C ILE A 63 7.22 -8.60 6.07
N VAL A 64 7.23 -7.62 5.16
CA VAL A 64 8.38 -7.40 4.28
C VAL A 64 9.58 -6.85 5.06
N ALA A 65 9.36 -6.02 6.07
CA ALA A 65 10.42 -5.57 6.98
C ALA A 65 11.12 -6.76 7.68
N ILE A 66 10.35 -7.75 8.15
CA ILE A 66 10.89 -8.97 8.77
C ILE A 66 11.71 -9.77 7.76
N ILE A 67 11.20 -9.97 6.54
CA ILE A 67 11.91 -10.71 5.47
C ILE A 67 13.28 -10.08 5.21
N PHE A 68 13.34 -8.75 5.10
CA PHE A 68 14.59 -8.03 4.86
C PHE A 68 15.44 -7.81 6.12
N ARG A 69 15.05 -8.39 7.26
CA ARG A 69 15.75 -8.30 8.55
C ARG A 69 15.93 -6.86 9.05
N HIS A 70 14.91 -6.04 8.87
CA HIS A 70 14.84 -4.73 9.50
C HIS A 70 14.55 -4.85 10.99
N HIS A 71 15.12 -3.96 11.78
CA HIS A 71 14.84 -3.90 13.21
C HIS A 71 13.56 -3.10 13.42
N ILE A 72 12.48 -3.76 13.87
CA ILE A 72 11.20 -3.12 14.12
C ILE A 72 11.22 -2.58 15.54
N THR A 73 11.11 -1.26 15.69
CA THR A 73 11.17 -0.60 17.00
C THR A 73 9.78 -0.51 17.63
N GLU A 74 8.78 -0.15 16.84
CA GLU A 74 7.38 -0.06 17.27
C GLU A 74 6.47 -0.25 16.07
N PHE A 75 5.28 -0.83 16.29
CA PHE A 75 4.24 -0.85 15.27
C PHE A 75 2.86 -0.79 15.89
N ARG A 76 1.93 -0.18 15.15
CA ARG A 76 0.49 -0.17 15.41
C ARG A 76 -0.20 -0.45 14.08
N LEU A 77 -0.89 -1.59 13.99
CA LEU A 77 -1.61 -1.95 12.75
C LEU A 77 -2.86 -1.10 12.55
N TRP A 78 -3.50 -0.67 13.64
CA TRP A 78 -4.59 0.27 13.60
C TRP A 78 -4.72 1.00 14.94
N GLN A 79 -5.00 2.30 14.89
CA GLN A 79 -5.33 3.12 16.04
C GLN A 79 -6.23 4.29 15.61
N ILE A 80 -6.95 4.86 16.57
CA ILE A 80 -7.64 6.14 16.40
C ILE A 80 -6.91 7.11 17.31
N SER A 81 -6.16 8.03 16.70
CA SER A 81 -5.31 8.99 17.40
C SER A 81 -5.68 10.40 16.95
N ASP A 82 -5.51 11.37 17.85
CA ASP A 82 -5.86 12.78 17.63
C ASP A 82 -4.98 13.44 16.54
N ASP A 83 -3.80 12.88 16.29
CA ASP A 83 -2.86 13.30 15.24
C ASP A 83 -3.26 12.82 13.83
N GLY A 84 -4.33 12.03 13.72
CA GLY A 84 -4.83 11.52 12.44
C GLY A 84 -4.11 10.27 11.93
N VAL A 85 -3.11 9.75 12.65
CA VAL A 85 -2.33 8.57 12.24
C VAL A 85 -3.11 7.29 12.56
N LEU A 86 -3.58 6.61 11.52
CA LEU A 86 -4.36 5.38 11.65
C LEU A 86 -3.53 4.12 11.90
N GLY A 87 -2.23 4.14 11.61
CA GLY A 87 -1.33 3.00 11.78
C GLY A 87 0.09 3.38 11.37
N TYR A 88 1.08 2.61 11.85
CA TYR A 88 2.48 2.81 11.49
C TYR A 88 3.33 1.56 11.80
N VAL A 89 4.44 1.44 11.09
CA VAL A 89 5.53 0.50 11.38
C VAL A 89 6.85 1.25 11.41
N ASN A 90 7.34 1.55 12.61
CA ASN A 90 8.65 2.13 12.82
C ASN A 90 9.73 1.06 12.69
N ARG A 91 10.71 1.34 11.85
CA ARG A 91 11.76 0.41 11.49
C ARG A 91 13.10 1.12 11.33
N GLU A 92 14.14 0.41 11.70
CA GLU A 92 15.52 0.81 11.52
C GLU A 92 16.23 -0.19 10.61
N TYR A 93 17.16 0.33 9.82
CA TYR A 93 17.97 -0.46 8.91
C TYR A 93 19.43 -0.05 8.99
N ASN A 94 20.32 -1.01 8.78
CA ASN A 94 21.73 -0.82 8.70
C ASN A 94 22.11 -0.31 7.29
N PRO A 95 22.56 0.94 7.15
CA PRO A 95 22.95 1.50 5.86
C PRO A 95 24.27 0.91 5.30
N SER A 96 24.98 0.04 6.01
CA SER A 96 26.08 -0.74 5.41
C SER A 96 25.60 -2.04 4.76
N SER A 97 24.40 -2.52 5.08
CA SER A 97 23.85 -3.76 4.53
C SER A 97 23.11 -3.52 3.20
N PHE A 98 23.65 -4.09 2.12
CA PHE A 98 23.00 -4.05 0.81
C PHE A 98 21.62 -4.73 0.82
N TYR A 99 21.49 -5.84 1.56
CA TYR A 99 20.23 -6.58 1.66
C TYR A 99 19.11 -5.74 2.28
N GLN A 100 19.40 -5.03 3.37
CA GLN A 100 18.43 -4.17 4.03
C GLN A 100 18.09 -2.92 3.19
N LYS A 101 19.08 -2.31 2.52
CA LYS A 101 18.83 -1.22 1.56
C LYS A 101 17.87 -1.63 0.45
N LEU A 102 18.08 -2.81 -0.13
CA LEU A 102 17.20 -3.36 -1.14
C LEU A 102 15.78 -3.55 -0.58
N GLY A 103 15.68 -3.99 0.68
CA GLY A 103 14.41 -4.11 1.39
C GLY A 103 13.59 -2.83 1.48
N ASN A 104 14.20 -1.63 1.51
CA ASN A 104 13.45 -0.38 1.52
C ASN A 104 12.54 -0.24 0.28
N ILE A 105 13.01 -0.68 -0.88
CA ILE A 105 12.23 -0.66 -2.12
C ILE A 105 11.03 -1.59 -2.01
N PHE A 106 11.26 -2.83 -1.56
CA PHE A 106 10.21 -3.83 -1.41
C PHE A 106 9.18 -3.45 -0.35
N ILE A 107 9.59 -2.86 0.76
CA ILE A 107 8.67 -2.39 1.80
C ILE A 107 7.79 -1.27 1.24
N SER A 108 8.35 -0.37 0.44
CA SER A 108 7.56 0.74 -0.15
C SER A 108 6.42 0.24 -1.05
N ILE A 109 6.61 -0.88 -1.76
CA ILE A 109 5.58 -1.48 -2.62
C ILE A 109 4.73 -2.55 -1.92
N ALA A 110 5.12 -2.98 -0.71
CA ALA A 110 4.49 -4.09 0.00
C ALA A 110 2.98 -3.94 0.17
N PRO A 111 2.44 -2.77 0.56
CA PRO A 111 1.00 -2.60 0.74
C PRO A 111 0.18 -2.81 -0.52
N ILE A 112 0.70 -2.41 -1.69
CA ILE A 112 0.01 -2.59 -2.97
C ILE A 112 -0.17 -4.08 -3.23
N VAL A 113 0.89 -4.86 -3.03
CA VAL A 113 0.86 -6.31 -3.21
C VAL A 113 -0.04 -6.96 -2.16
N GLY A 114 0.06 -6.57 -0.90
CA GLY A 114 -0.73 -7.13 0.20
C GLY A 114 -2.23 -6.88 0.07
N VAL A 115 -2.64 -5.65 -0.25
CA VAL A 115 -4.05 -5.31 -0.48
C VAL A 115 -4.59 -6.04 -1.71
N THR A 116 -3.83 -6.10 -2.81
CA THR A 116 -4.22 -6.84 -4.01
C THR A 116 -4.40 -8.33 -3.71
N ALA A 117 -3.45 -8.95 -3.00
CA ALA A 117 -3.51 -10.36 -2.62
C ALA A 117 -4.70 -10.64 -1.70
N ALA A 118 -5.00 -9.75 -0.75
CA ALA A 118 -6.15 -9.89 0.14
C ALA A 118 -7.49 -9.83 -0.63
N ILE A 119 -7.64 -8.87 -1.55
CA ILE A 119 -8.83 -8.76 -2.41
C ILE A 119 -8.97 -10.01 -3.29
N CYS A 120 -7.91 -10.45 -3.96
CA CYS A 120 -7.95 -11.65 -4.79
C CYS A 120 -8.31 -12.90 -3.99
N SER A 121 -7.78 -13.03 -2.77
CA SER A 121 -8.09 -14.15 -1.87
C SER A 121 -9.55 -14.14 -1.44
N LEU A 122 -10.07 -12.96 -1.07
CA LEU A 122 -11.48 -12.79 -0.72
C LEU A 122 -12.40 -13.11 -1.90
N MET A 123 -12.07 -12.61 -3.09
CA MET A 123 -12.82 -12.91 -4.32
C MET A 123 -12.84 -14.41 -4.60
N LYS A 124 -11.71 -15.10 -4.48
CA LYS A 124 -11.65 -16.56 -4.67
C LYS A 124 -12.45 -17.32 -3.62
N PHE A 125 -12.46 -16.84 -2.37
CA PHE A 125 -13.24 -17.45 -1.29
C PHE A 125 -14.75 -17.27 -1.49
N ILE A 126 -15.19 -16.10 -1.95
CA ILE A 126 -16.61 -15.83 -2.25
C ILE A 126 -17.03 -16.54 -3.53
N TRP A 127 -16.17 -16.53 -4.55
CA TRP A 127 -16.39 -17.15 -5.85
C TRP A 127 -15.80 -18.56 -5.88
N VAL A 128 -16.28 -19.42 -4.99
CA VAL A 128 -16.08 -20.87 -5.12
C VAL A 128 -17.22 -21.39 -6.02
N PRO A 129 -16.93 -21.85 -7.26
CA PRO A 129 -17.96 -22.43 -8.12
C PRO A 129 -18.43 -23.75 -7.48
N GLY A 130 -19.66 -23.78 -6.95
CA GLY A 130 -20.19 -24.95 -6.24
C GLY A 130 -21.16 -24.67 -5.08
N LEU A 131 -21.52 -23.40 -4.84
CA LEU A 131 -22.75 -22.97 -4.17
C LEU A 131 -23.72 -22.40 -5.20
#